data_AF-D8PKE5-F1
#
_entry.id   AF-D8PKE5-F1
#
_cell.length_a   1.000
_cell.length_b   1.000
_cell.length_c   1.000
_cell.angle_alpha   90.00
_cell.angle_beta   90.00
_cell.angle_gamma   90.00
#
_symmetry.space_group_name_H-M   'P 1'
#
loop_
_entity.id
_entity.type
_entity.pdbx_description
1 polymer ?
#
loop_
_entity_poly.entity_id
_entity_poly.type
_entity_poly.pdbx_seq_one_letter_code
_entity_poly.pdbx_strand_id
1 'polypeptide(L)'
;MLSPILFTAVLSLLSGPSMVEGRSHWFKRDVPVPAPSAPAALIARAASVGSFGSCTKPEISFNTGFDGRTETSFRPINRRSYDRGSALNIATVTKVICDTLTTCGADQTALDNCAKAAAAAKQQPEGTGAQADAFNAVFGLKTNFSAIKAVAPSGGSTSSGNSGSGSSATTTAAASAATTQAASSSSGNLGGASFGSCSVPQIEFAAGFDGRRETSFQPTDKTSYSHGSAQAIDIISQFVCDQLTNSCKANQAAKDLCQTARSAADGKTAKTGAQADAFNAVFGITTNFASVQPIDDQGRPVNL
;
A
#
# COMPACT_ATOMS: atom_id res chain seq x y z
N MET A 1 14.00 2.06 63.72
CA MET A 1 14.05 1.54 65.10
C MET A 1 13.99 0.02 65.04
N LEU A 2 14.62 -0.60 66.02
CA LEU A 2 15.22 -1.94 66.04
C LEU A 2 14.30 -3.14 65.75
N SER A 3 14.95 -4.17 65.19
CA SER A 3 14.69 -5.62 65.23
C SER A 3 14.24 -6.14 66.62
N PRO A 4 13.73 -7.39 66.78
CA PRO A 4 14.71 -8.49 66.99
C PRO A 4 14.27 -9.96 66.69
N ILE A 5 15.30 -10.83 66.65
CA ILE A 5 15.41 -12.23 67.13
C ILE A 5 14.78 -13.37 66.28
N LEU A 6 15.55 -14.24 65.61
CA LEU A 6 16.41 -15.37 66.05
C LEU A 6 15.65 -16.70 66.10
N PHE A 7 16.03 -17.67 65.25
CA PHE A 7 16.16 -19.07 65.67
C PHE A 7 17.16 -19.83 64.79
N THR A 8 18.11 -20.42 65.49
CA THR A 8 19.28 -21.19 65.09
C THR A 8 18.88 -22.66 64.90
N ALA A 9 19.47 -23.38 63.94
CA ALA A 9 19.81 -24.79 64.13
C ALA A 9 20.92 -25.23 63.17
N VAL A 10 21.87 -25.93 63.75
CA VAL A 10 23.19 -26.33 63.27
C VAL A 10 23.19 -27.87 63.19
N LEU A 11 23.99 -28.43 62.28
CA LEU A 11 25.01 -29.46 62.59
C LEU A 11 24.93 -30.85 61.92
N SER A 12 26.09 -31.20 61.33
CA SER A 12 26.80 -32.50 61.26
C SER A 12 26.55 -33.57 60.18
N LEU A 13 27.50 -33.60 59.22
CA LEU A 13 28.60 -34.58 59.07
C LEU A 13 28.39 -36.05 59.52
N LEU A 14 28.59 -36.99 58.60
CA LEU A 14 29.32 -38.28 58.75
C LEU A 14 29.71 -38.77 57.33
N SER A 15 31.00 -38.83 56.97
CA SER A 15 31.95 -39.97 57.13
C SER A 15 31.74 -41.12 56.13
N GLY A 16 32.78 -41.41 55.32
CA GLY A 16 32.84 -42.48 54.31
C GLY A 16 33.06 -43.89 54.87
N PRO A 17 33.40 -44.87 54.01
CA PRO A 17 34.77 -45.42 54.08
C PRO A 17 35.41 -45.74 52.72
N SER A 18 36.64 -46.24 52.82
CA SER A 18 37.72 -46.30 51.84
C SER A 18 38.10 -47.76 51.48
N MET A 19 38.83 -47.89 50.36
CA MET A 19 39.75 -48.97 49.92
C MET A 19 39.19 -50.29 49.33
N VAL A 20 39.69 -50.69 48.14
CA VAL A 20 40.84 -51.62 47.98
C VAL A 20 41.16 -51.87 46.50
N GLU A 21 42.47 -51.90 46.23
CA GLU A 21 43.26 -52.20 45.03
C GLU A 21 42.90 -53.52 44.31
N GLY A 22 43.03 -53.54 42.97
CA GLY A 22 42.94 -54.75 42.14
C GLY A 22 43.59 -54.59 40.76
N ARG A 23 44.90 -54.83 40.71
CA ARG A 23 45.76 -54.82 39.51
C ARG A 23 45.63 -56.14 38.72
N SER A 24 45.40 -56.10 37.41
CA SER A 24 46.23 -56.75 36.35
C SER A 24 45.55 -56.82 34.97
N HIS A 25 46.39 -56.57 33.96
CA HIS A 25 46.13 -56.43 32.52
C HIS A 25 45.51 -57.65 31.85
N TRP A 26 44.55 -57.46 30.92
CA TRP A 26 44.45 -58.22 29.66
C TRP A 26 43.72 -57.40 28.58
N PHE A 27 44.32 -57.40 27.39
CA PHE A 27 43.85 -56.88 26.10
C PHE A 27 42.35 -57.07 25.83
N LYS A 28 41.63 -55.99 25.45
CA LYS A 28 40.51 -56.02 24.48
C LYS A 28 40.04 -54.59 24.13
N ARG A 29 40.45 -54.15 22.93
CA ARG A 29 39.81 -53.20 22.01
C ARG A 29 38.82 -52.21 22.65
N ASP A 30 39.27 -50.96 22.77
CA ASP A 30 38.41 -49.79 22.95
C ASP A 30 37.42 -49.71 21.78
N VAL A 31 36.20 -50.22 22.00
CA VAL A 31 35.04 -49.72 21.27
C VAL A 31 34.61 -48.48 22.04
N PRO A 32 34.65 -47.27 21.46
CA PRO A 32 34.17 -46.09 22.14
C PRO A 32 32.69 -46.30 22.49
N VAL A 33 32.40 -46.34 23.79
CA VAL A 33 31.03 -46.26 24.31
C VAL A 33 30.47 -44.92 23.79
N PRO A 34 29.36 -44.91 23.03
CA PRO A 34 28.74 -43.65 22.65
C PRO A 34 28.34 -42.93 23.93
N ALA A 35 28.83 -41.69 24.08
CA ALA A 35 28.44 -40.79 25.15
C ALA A 35 26.91 -40.77 25.30
N PRO A 36 26.37 -40.58 26.52
CA PRO A 36 24.94 -40.35 26.69
C PRO A 36 24.55 -39.24 25.72
N SER A 37 23.62 -39.57 24.82
CA SER A 37 23.11 -38.68 23.80
C SER A 37 22.82 -37.34 24.46
N ALA A 38 23.54 -36.30 24.03
CA ALA A 38 23.20 -34.92 24.31
C ALA A 38 21.68 -34.77 24.14
N PRO A 39 20.99 -33.99 24.99
CA PRO A 39 19.58 -33.70 24.76
C PRO A 39 19.48 -33.29 23.30
N ALA A 40 18.67 -34.03 22.53
CA ALA A 40 18.49 -33.78 21.11
C ALA A 40 18.33 -32.28 21.00
N ALA A 41 19.35 -31.59 20.46
CA ALA A 41 19.25 -30.18 20.17
C ALA A 41 17.94 -30.10 19.42
N LEU A 42 16.96 -29.36 19.97
CA LEU A 42 15.75 -29.07 19.22
C LEU A 42 16.28 -28.48 17.94
N ILE A 43 16.33 -29.31 16.89
CA ILE A 43 16.56 -28.84 15.54
C ILE A 43 15.37 -27.92 15.40
N ALA A 44 15.62 -26.62 15.49
CA ALA A 44 14.59 -25.62 15.37
C ALA A 44 13.96 -25.90 14.00
N ARG A 45 12.84 -26.64 14.00
CA ARG A 45 12.02 -26.80 12.82
C ARG A 45 11.81 -25.38 12.35
N ALA A 46 12.19 -25.08 11.11
CA ALA A 46 11.94 -23.77 10.51
C ALA A 46 10.52 -23.38 10.92
N ALA A 47 10.39 -22.28 11.68
CA ALA A 47 9.13 -21.93 12.30
C ALA A 47 8.05 -21.98 11.22
N SER A 48 7.03 -22.80 11.41
CA SER A 48 5.98 -22.97 10.43
C SER A 48 5.39 -21.59 10.13
N VAL A 49 5.40 -21.18 8.87
CA VAL A 49 4.90 -19.86 8.47
C VAL A 49 3.38 -19.71 8.61
N GLY A 50 2.69 -20.80 8.95
CA GLY A 50 1.23 -20.90 9.07
C GLY A 50 0.56 -21.26 7.74
N SER A 51 -0.73 -21.52 7.80
CA SER A 51 -1.62 -21.67 6.65
C SER A 51 -2.20 -20.32 6.27
N PHE A 52 -2.16 -19.99 4.98
CA PHE A 52 -2.71 -18.74 4.44
C PHE A 52 -4.16 -18.88 3.99
N GLY A 53 -4.80 -20.02 4.26
CA GLY A 53 -6.14 -20.33 3.79
C GLY A 53 -6.21 -20.33 2.27
N SER A 54 -7.13 -19.52 1.71
CA SER A 54 -7.28 -19.35 0.26
C SER A 54 -6.29 -18.36 -0.37
N CYS A 55 -5.56 -17.58 0.45
CA CYS A 55 -4.52 -16.69 -0.03
C CYS A 55 -3.26 -17.48 -0.38
N THR A 56 -2.50 -17.00 -1.36
CA THR A 56 -1.12 -17.47 -1.53
C THR A 56 -0.21 -16.91 -0.47
N LYS A 57 0.98 -17.50 -0.29
CA LYS A 57 2.01 -16.96 0.60
C LYS A 57 2.27 -15.46 0.34
N PRO A 58 2.30 -14.62 1.38
CA PRO A 58 2.68 -13.21 1.25
C PRO A 58 4.08 -13.04 0.67
N GLU A 59 4.20 -12.13 -0.29
CA GLU A 59 5.49 -11.70 -0.86
C GLU A 59 5.36 -10.26 -1.37
N ILE A 60 6.32 -9.42 -1.01
CA ILE A 60 6.38 -8.02 -1.42
C ILE A 60 7.58 -7.83 -2.36
N SER A 61 7.36 -7.20 -3.50
CA SER A 61 8.41 -6.68 -4.38
C SER A 61 8.66 -5.21 -4.12
N PHE A 62 9.88 -4.76 -4.44
CA PHE A 62 10.27 -3.36 -4.46
C PHE A 62 10.98 -3.04 -5.78
N ASN A 63 10.44 -2.13 -6.59
CA ASN A 63 11.06 -1.66 -7.83
C ASN A 63 10.38 -0.37 -8.33
N THR A 64 10.92 0.22 -9.39
CA THR A 64 10.25 1.23 -10.21
C THR A 64 9.26 0.58 -11.19
N GLY A 65 8.39 1.38 -11.81
CA GLY A 65 7.48 0.93 -12.87
C GLY A 65 6.24 0.19 -12.37
N PHE A 66 6.05 0.06 -11.06
CA PHE A 66 4.82 -0.52 -10.53
C PHE A 66 3.67 0.47 -10.63
N ASP A 67 2.57 0.03 -11.26
CA ASP A 67 1.35 0.82 -11.46
C ASP A 67 1.64 2.20 -12.08
N GLY A 68 2.58 2.23 -13.03
CA GLY A 68 2.97 3.44 -13.77
C GLY A 68 3.90 4.40 -13.03
N ARG A 69 4.30 4.10 -11.79
CA ARG A 69 5.20 4.97 -11.01
C ARG A 69 6.62 4.98 -11.57
N THR A 70 7.23 6.16 -11.62
CA THR A 70 8.67 6.32 -11.92
C THR A 70 9.54 6.08 -10.69
N GLU A 71 8.97 6.23 -9.50
CA GLU A 71 9.62 6.01 -8.22
C GLU A 71 9.69 4.54 -7.85
N THR A 72 10.64 4.21 -6.98
CA THR A 72 10.65 2.90 -6.34
C THR A 72 9.48 2.78 -5.37
N SER A 73 8.75 1.67 -5.45
CA SER A 73 7.55 1.43 -4.64
C SER A 73 7.41 -0.04 -4.28
N PHE A 74 6.60 -0.30 -3.25
CA PHE A 74 6.32 -1.63 -2.73
C PHE A 74 5.03 -2.17 -3.33
N ARG A 75 5.00 -3.45 -3.72
CA ARG A 75 3.77 -4.09 -4.22
C ARG A 75 3.71 -5.57 -3.84
N PRO A 76 2.54 -6.14 -3.50
CA PRO A 76 2.38 -7.58 -3.41
C PRO A 76 2.65 -8.25 -4.77
N ILE A 77 3.38 -9.37 -4.79
CA ILE A 77 3.62 -10.09 -6.05
C ILE A 77 2.35 -10.76 -6.53
N ASN A 78 1.66 -11.48 -5.65
CA ASN A 78 0.43 -12.16 -6.03
C ASN A 78 -0.79 -11.24 -5.89
N ARG A 79 -1.12 -10.55 -6.97
CA ARG A 79 -2.27 -9.64 -7.02
C ARG A 79 -3.62 -10.34 -7.04
N ARG A 80 -3.68 -11.65 -7.29
CA ARG A 80 -4.93 -12.41 -7.20
C ARG A 80 -5.38 -12.59 -5.75
N SER A 81 -4.42 -12.79 -4.85
CA SER A 81 -4.69 -12.90 -3.41
C SER A 81 -4.62 -11.55 -2.70
N TYR A 82 -3.81 -10.62 -3.20
CA TYR A 82 -3.55 -9.33 -2.56
C TYR A 82 -3.75 -8.21 -3.58
N ASP A 83 -5.00 -7.99 -3.98
CA ASP A 83 -5.37 -7.03 -5.04
C ASP A 83 -5.18 -5.57 -4.60
N ARG A 84 -3.91 -5.12 -4.65
CA ARG A 84 -3.53 -3.75 -4.37
C ARG A 84 -2.49 -3.23 -5.34
N GLY A 85 -2.65 -1.95 -5.66
CA GLY A 85 -1.64 -1.04 -6.21
C GLY A 85 -0.34 -1.02 -5.40
N SER A 86 0.72 -0.55 -6.03
CA SER A 86 1.97 -0.21 -5.37
C SER A 86 1.80 1.03 -4.49
N ALA A 87 2.52 1.02 -3.37
CA ALA A 87 2.58 2.15 -2.45
C ALA A 87 4.03 2.54 -2.18
N LEU A 88 4.25 3.83 -1.93
CA LEU A 88 5.56 4.35 -1.51
C LEU A 88 5.89 3.97 -0.06
N ASN A 89 4.86 3.64 0.74
CA ASN A 89 5.01 3.28 2.14
C ASN A 89 4.71 1.79 2.36
N ILE A 90 5.70 1.06 2.88
CA ILE A 90 5.60 -0.37 3.18
C ILE A 90 4.51 -0.68 4.22
N ALA A 91 4.21 0.23 5.14
CA ALA A 91 3.17 0.03 6.16
C ALA A 91 1.78 -0.08 5.52
N THR A 92 1.54 0.65 4.43
CA THR A 92 0.29 0.56 3.66
C THR A 92 0.14 -0.82 3.03
N VAL A 93 1.21 -1.36 2.45
CA VAL A 93 1.20 -2.67 1.80
C VAL A 93 1.04 -3.80 2.81
N THR A 94 1.84 -3.78 3.89
CA THR A 94 1.84 -4.83 4.90
C THR A 94 0.53 -4.90 5.68
N LYS A 95 -0.08 -3.75 6.02
CA LYS A 95 -1.39 -3.72 6.64
C LYS A 95 -2.44 -4.44 5.79
N VAL A 96 -2.48 -4.14 4.49
CA VAL A 96 -3.48 -4.76 3.61
C VAL A 96 -3.24 -6.25 3.46
N ILE A 97 -1.99 -6.68 3.32
CA ILE A 97 -1.68 -8.11 3.26
C ILE A 97 -2.19 -8.81 4.52
N CYS A 98 -1.92 -8.27 5.71
CA CYS A 98 -2.35 -8.89 6.96
C CYS A 98 -3.88 -8.87 7.12
N ASP A 99 -4.55 -7.77 6.76
CA ASP A 99 -6.02 -7.70 6.77
C ASP A 99 -6.63 -8.74 5.81
N THR A 100 -6.02 -8.92 4.63
CA THR A 100 -6.49 -9.86 3.59
C THR A 100 -6.31 -11.32 4.02
N LEU A 101 -5.24 -11.63 4.75
CA LEU A 101 -5.04 -12.97 5.33
C LEU A 101 -6.20 -13.36 6.25
N THR A 102 -6.74 -12.42 7.02
CA THR A 102 -7.93 -12.67 7.85
C THR A 102 -9.13 -13.05 6.99
N THR A 103 -9.36 -12.36 5.87
CA THR A 103 -10.44 -12.69 4.93
C THR A 103 -10.22 -14.03 4.22
N CYS A 104 -8.97 -14.40 3.98
CA CYS A 104 -8.62 -15.66 3.34
C CYS A 104 -8.76 -16.90 4.23
N GLY A 105 -9.06 -16.72 5.53
CA GLY A 105 -9.11 -17.81 6.50
C GLY A 105 -7.73 -18.31 6.87
N ALA A 106 -6.72 -17.43 6.90
CA ALA A 106 -5.40 -17.77 7.40
C ALA A 106 -5.46 -18.13 8.90
N ASP A 107 -4.60 -19.06 9.32
CA ASP A 107 -4.53 -19.46 10.72
C ASP A 107 -3.81 -18.40 11.58
N GLN A 108 -3.93 -18.53 12.90
CA GLN A 108 -3.33 -17.59 13.84
C GLN A 108 -1.81 -17.51 13.68
N THR A 109 -1.14 -18.60 13.31
CA THR A 109 0.32 -18.61 13.11
C THR A 109 0.69 -17.72 11.92
N ALA A 110 -0.08 -17.78 10.82
CA ALA A 110 0.12 -16.91 9.66
C ALA A 110 -0.16 -15.43 9.99
N LEU A 111 -1.18 -15.14 10.80
CA LEU A 111 -1.48 -13.78 11.24
C LEU A 111 -0.38 -13.21 12.15
N ASP A 112 0.10 -14.00 13.12
CA ASP A 112 1.21 -13.61 14.00
C ASP A 112 2.51 -13.38 13.21
N ASN A 113 2.77 -14.23 12.22
CA ASN A 113 3.92 -14.06 11.33
C ASN A 113 3.75 -12.83 10.42
N CYS A 114 2.53 -12.50 9.98
CA CYS A 114 2.29 -11.26 9.24
C CYS A 114 2.56 -10.02 10.10
N ALA A 115 2.14 -10.02 11.37
CA ALA A 115 2.44 -8.93 12.31
C ALA A 115 3.95 -8.80 12.55
N LYS A 116 4.66 -9.91 12.72
CA LYS A 116 6.14 -9.93 12.84
C LYS A 116 6.82 -9.40 11.58
N ALA A 117 6.35 -9.80 10.40
CA ALA A 117 6.86 -9.34 9.12
C ALA A 117 6.67 -7.83 8.94
N ALA A 118 5.49 -7.30 9.29
CA ALA A 118 5.21 -5.87 9.26
C ALA A 118 6.09 -5.09 10.26
N ALA A 119 6.34 -5.64 11.45
CA ALA A 119 7.24 -5.05 12.43
C ALA A 119 8.71 -5.07 11.95
N ALA A 120 9.17 -6.17 11.36
CA ALA A 120 10.52 -6.30 10.83
C ALA A 120 10.79 -5.29 9.69
N ALA A 121 9.82 -5.10 8.80
CA ALA A 121 9.90 -4.10 7.72
C ALA A 121 10.08 -2.67 8.24
N LYS A 122 9.46 -2.32 9.38
CA LYS A 122 9.57 -1.00 10.01
C LYS A 122 10.93 -0.72 10.64
N GLN A 123 11.72 -1.75 10.95
CA GLN A 123 13.07 -1.59 11.51
C GLN A 123 14.12 -1.27 10.45
N GLN A 124 13.76 -1.37 9.17
CA GLN A 124 14.68 -1.13 8.06
C GLN A 124 14.57 0.33 7.57
N PRO A 125 15.63 0.85 6.91
CA PRO A 125 15.62 2.22 6.39
C PRO A 125 14.40 2.51 5.51
N GLU A 126 13.68 3.59 5.82
CA GLU A 126 12.43 3.94 5.15
C GLU A 126 12.62 4.20 3.65
N GLY A 127 11.67 3.73 2.84
CA GLY A 127 11.66 3.92 1.39
C GLY A 127 12.67 3.06 0.64
N THR A 128 13.27 2.05 1.29
CA THR A 128 14.26 1.16 0.68
C THR A 128 13.75 -0.27 0.51
N GLY A 129 14.34 -1.00 -0.44
CA GLY A 129 14.03 -2.41 -0.66
C GLY A 129 14.35 -3.32 0.53
N ALA A 130 15.19 -2.87 1.47
CA ALA A 130 15.46 -3.60 2.71
C ALA A 130 14.18 -3.86 3.52
N GLN A 131 13.19 -2.95 3.46
CA GLN A 131 11.90 -3.15 4.13
C GLN A 131 11.12 -4.34 3.57
N ALA A 132 11.17 -4.54 2.24
CA ALA A 132 10.56 -5.69 1.57
C ALA A 132 11.34 -6.98 1.88
N ASP A 133 12.67 -6.93 1.89
CA ASP A 133 13.53 -8.07 2.27
C ASP A 133 13.23 -8.57 3.68
N ALA A 134 13.11 -7.65 4.65
CA ALA A 134 12.79 -8.01 6.03
C ALA A 134 11.39 -8.60 6.19
N PHE A 135 10.39 -8.10 5.43
CA PHE A 135 9.07 -8.70 5.40
C PHE A 135 9.11 -10.13 4.83
N ASN A 136 9.75 -10.31 3.67
CA ASN A 136 9.83 -11.57 2.96
C ASN A 136 10.59 -12.65 3.75
N ALA A 137 11.63 -12.24 4.49
CA ALA A 137 12.43 -13.14 5.32
C ALA A 137 11.60 -13.88 6.38
N VAL A 138 10.57 -13.23 6.96
CA VAL A 138 9.67 -13.86 7.95
C VAL A 138 8.84 -14.99 7.34
N PHE A 139 8.58 -14.94 6.02
CA PHE A 139 7.90 -16.00 5.26
C PHE A 139 8.88 -16.98 4.59
N GLY A 140 10.15 -16.97 5.01
CA GLY A 140 11.20 -17.85 4.51
C GLY A 140 11.63 -17.55 3.07
N LEU A 141 11.31 -16.37 2.55
CA LEU A 141 11.72 -15.92 1.22
C LEU A 141 13.04 -15.15 1.32
N LYS A 142 13.99 -15.49 0.45
CA LYS A 142 15.25 -14.75 0.30
C LYS A 142 15.12 -13.81 -0.89
N THR A 143 15.04 -12.52 -0.62
CA THR A 143 15.05 -11.47 -1.64
C THR A 143 16.25 -10.55 -1.41
N ASN A 144 16.61 -9.76 -2.43
CA ASN A 144 17.75 -8.84 -2.39
C ASN A 144 17.36 -7.47 -2.97
N PHE A 145 16.25 -6.92 -2.49
CA PHE A 145 15.77 -5.62 -2.93
C PHE A 145 16.56 -4.47 -2.31
N SER A 146 17.28 -4.70 -1.22
CA SER A 146 18.25 -3.76 -0.64
C SER A 146 19.36 -3.33 -1.61
N ALA A 147 19.64 -4.12 -2.66
CA ALA A 147 20.54 -3.75 -3.74
C ALA A 147 19.95 -2.73 -4.74
N ILE A 148 18.64 -2.48 -4.70
CA ILE A 148 17.96 -1.55 -5.61
C ILE A 148 18.07 -0.13 -5.05
N LYS A 149 18.61 0.79 -5.85
CA LYS A 149 18.70 2.19 -5.50
C LYS A 149 17.30 2.82 -5.46
N ALA A 150 16.91 3.35 -4.31
CA ALA A 150 15.65 4.08 -4.17
C ALA A 150 15.62 5.31 -5.09
N VAL A 151 14.50 5.48 -5.79
CA VAL A 151 14.19 6.65 -6.63
C VAL A 151 13.07 7.40 -5.93
N ALA A 152 13.38 8.60 -5.43
CA ALA A 152 12.42 9.46 -4.74
C ALA A 152 11.43 10.10 -5.74
N PRO A 153 10.23 10.47 -5.28
CA PRO A 153 9.28 11.24 -6.08
C PRO A 153 9.92 12.54 -6.55
N SER A 154 9.85 12.78 -7.86
CA SER A 154 10.29 14.03 -8.48
C SER A 154 9.32 15.13 -8.06
N GLY A 155 9.57 15.73 -6.89
CA GLY A 155 8.69 16.74 -6.28
C GLY A 155 8.95 17.05 -4.81
N GLY A 156 9.98 16.46 -4.18
CA GLY A 156 10.40 16.84 -2.83
C GLY A 156 11.17 18.16 -2.82
N SER A 157 10.48 19.28 -2.65
CA SER A 157 11.08 20.59 -2.42
C SER A 157 11.90 20.62 -1.13
N THR A 158 13.22 20.81 -1.24
CA THR A 158 14.01 21.51 -0.24
C THR A 158 13.75 23.01 -0.38
N SER A 159 13.31 23.62 0.70
CA SER A 159 12.97 25.04 0.85
C SER A 159 14.14 25.99 0.55
N SER A 160 13.88 27.05 -0.23
CA SER A 160 14.51 28.38 -0.11
C SER A 160 13.78 29.46 -0.94
N GLY A 161 13.38 30.55 -0.28
CA GLY A 161 13.60 31.93 -0.76
C GLY A 161 12.63 32.61 -1.75
N ASN A 162 11.69 33.36 -1.18
CA ASN A 162 11.36 34.78 -1.48
C ASN A 162 10.64 35.22 -2.79
N SER A 163 9.40 35.69 -2.56
CA SER A 163 8.69 36.91 -3.03
C SER A 163 8.64 37.36 -4.51
N GLY A 164 7.41 37.64 -4.96
CA GLY A 164 7.13 38.54 -6.09
C GLY A 164 5.65 38.63 -6.44
N SER A 165 4.93 39.58 -5.82
CA SER A 165 3.58 40.01 -6.22
C SER A 165 3.56 40.66 -7.60
N GLY A 166 2.50 40.43 -8.37
CA GLY A 166 2.18 41.20 -9.57
C GLY A 166 0.74 40.93 -10.01
N SER A 167 -0.15 41.90 -9.78
CA SER A 167 -1.57 41.85 -10.09
C SER A 167 -1.86 42.25 -11.54
N SER A 168 -2.77 41.48 -12.17
CA SER A 168 -3.82 41.83 -13.12
C SER A 168 -3.50 42.61 -14.41
N ALA A 169 -3.85 41.99 -15.55
CA ALA A 169 -4.49 42.70 -16.66
C ALA A 169 -5.40 41.76 -17.48
N THR A 170 -6.69 42.09 -17.44
CA THR A 170 -7.81 41.61 -18.25
C THR A 170 -7.54 41.60 -19.76
N THR A 171 -7.88 40.51 -20.44
CA THR A 171 -8.36 40.56 -21.84
C THR A 171 -9.46 39.51 -22.07
N THR A 172 -10.64 40.03 -22.36
CA THR A 172 -11.84 39.34 -22.86
C THR A 172 -11.55 38.66 -24.20
N ALA A 173 -11.87 37.37 -24.32
CA ALA A 173 -12.20 36.75 -25.59
C ALA A 173 -13.27 35.68 -25.36
N ALA A 174 -14.42 35.88 -26.00
CA ALA A 174 -15.60 35.04 -25.91
C ALA A 174 -15.55 33.85 -26.88
N ALA A 175 -16.29 32.82 -26.48
CA ALA A 175 -16.97 31.81 -27.28
C ALA A 175 -16.15 30.73 -28.00
N SER A 176 -16.34 29.50 -27.52
CA SER A 176 -16.90 28.44 -28.36
C SER A 176 -17.70 27.50 -27.45
N ALA A 177 -19.02 27.62 -27.52
CA ALA A 177 -19.94 26.68 -26.91
C ALA A 177 -19.83 25.35 -27.68
N ALA A 178 -19.01 24.42 -27.18
CA ALA A 178 -19.06 23.04 -27.62
C ALA A 178 -20.26 22.38 -26.92
N THR A 179 -21.24 21.98 -27.72
CA THR A 179 -22.43 21.24 -27.32
C THR A 179 -22.05 20.03 -26.47
N THR A 180 -22.23 20.11 -25.14
CA THR A 180 -22.23 18.92 -24.29
C THR A 180 -23.51 18.16 -24.59
N GLN A 181 -23.39 17.17 -25.46
CA GLN A 181 -24.41 16.17 -25.69
C GLN A 181 -24.73 15.53 -24.33
N ALA A 182 -25.96 15.71 -23.86
CA ALA A 182 -26.48 15.03 -22.70
C ALA A 182 -26.50 13.53 -23.01
N ALA A 183 -25.43 12.83 -22.67
CA ALA A 183 -25.37 11.38 -22.74
C ALA A 183 -26.31 10.85 -21.66
N SER A 184 -27.36 10.18 -22.12
CA SER A 184 -28.32 9.49 -21.28
C SER A 184 -27.59 8.56 -20.32
N SER A 185 -27.95 8.65 -19.04
CA SER A 185 -27.52 7.76 -17.97
C SER A 185 -28.04 6.35 -18.24
N SER A 186 -27.36 5.62 -19.13
CA SER A 186 -27.52 4.16 -19.19
C SER A 186 -26.88 3.60 -17.93
N SER A 187 -27.73 3.27 -16.95
CA SER A 187 -27.38 2.47 -15.79
C SER A 187 -26.93 1.08 -16.25
N GLY A 188 -25.70 1.01 -16.77
CA GLY A 188 -24.98 -0.24 -16.93
C GLY A 188 -24.90 -0.92 -15.57
N ASN A 189 -25.02 -2.23 -15.54
CA ASN A 189 -25.09 -3.01 -14.32
C ASN A 189 -23.76 -2.86 -13.54
N LEU A 190 -23.68 -1.91 -12.59
CA LEU A 190 -22.46 -1.55 -11.84
C LEU A 190 -22.06 -2.59 -10.78
N GLY A 191 -22.41 -3.86 -10.99
CA GLY A 191 -21.98 -4.99 -10.16
C GLY A 191 -22.34 -4.87 -8.67
N GLY A 192 -23.44 -4.19 -8.33
CA GLY A 192 -23.84 -3.97 -6.94
C GLY A 192 -23.17 -2.78 -6.25
N ALA A 193 -22.46 -1.91 -6.98
CA ALA A 193 -21.98 -0.63 -6.46
C ALA A 193 -23.16 0.27 -6.03
N SER A 194 -23.09 0.79 -4.80
CA SER A 194 -24.00 1.80 -4.26
C SER A 194 -23.20 2.99 -3.76
N PHE A 195 -23.47 4.17 -4.33
CA PHE A 195 -22.80 5.42 -3.96
C PHE A 195 -23.44 6.08 -2.73
N GLY A 196 -24.40 5.41 -2.09
CA GLY A 196 -25.12 5.89 -0.92
C GLY A 196 -25.96 7.13 -1.25
N SER A 197 -25.77 8.24 -0.53
CA SER A 197 -26.53 9.48 -0.75
C SER A 197 -26.03 10.33 -1.90
N CYS A 198 -24.90 9.96 -2.51
CA CYS A 198 -24.31 10.70 -3.62
C CYS A 198 -24.73 10.11 -4.97
N SER A 199 -24.68 10.94 -6.01
CA SER A 199 -24.86 10.51 -7.39
C SER A 199 -23.70 9.62 -7.86
N VAL A 200 -23.88 8.96 -9.01
CA VAL A 200 -22.79 8.25 -9.67
C VAL A 200 -21.69 9.26 -10.05
N PRO A 201 -20.42 9.01 -9.68
CA PRO A 201 -19.31 9.88 -10.05
C PRO A 201 -19.24 10.18 -11.55
N GLN A 202 -19.11 11.46 -11.89
CA GLN A 202 -18.85 11.92 -13.25
C GLN A 202 -17.95 13.16 -13.19
N ILE A 203 -16.95 13.20 -14.07
CA ILE A 203 -16.02 14.32 -14.22
C ILE A 203 -16.17 14.89 -15.62
N GLU A 204 -16.20 16.20 -15.73
CA GLU A 204 -16.18 16.93 -16.99
C GLU A 204 -14.85 17.66 -17.21
N PHE A 205 -14.53 17.93 -18.48
CA PHE A 205 -13.30 18.62 -18.89
C PHE A 205 -13.62 19.70 -19.91
N ALA A 206 -13.32 20.95 -19.58
CA ALA A 206 -13.49 22.11 -20.44
C ALA A 206 -12.65 23.31 -19.96
N ALA A 207 -12.58 24.36 -20.78
CA ALA A 207 -12.06 25.66 -20.35
C ALA A 207 -13.16 26.49 -19.67
N GLY A 208 -12.76 27.49 -18.88
CA GLY A 208 -13.67 28.45 -18.26
C GLY A 208 -14.22 28.07 -16.88
N PHE A 209 -13.91 26.87 -16.37
CA PHE A 209 -14.31 26.50 -15.02
C PHE A 209 -13.65 27.39 -13.97
N ASP A 210 -14.43 27.85 -12.99
CA ASP A 210 -14.03 28.81 -11.96
C ASP A 210 -13.32 30.07 -12.50
N GLY A 211 -13.63 30.48 -13.74
CA GLY A 211 -13.00 31.63 -14.39
C GLY A 211 -11.56 31.39 -14.87
N ARG A 212 -11.10 30.14 -14.90
CA ARG A 212 -9.79 29.73 -15.43
C ARG A 212 -9.73 29.84 -16.95
N ARG A 213 -8.54 30.12 -17.47
CA ARG A 213 -8.31 30.22 -18.93
C ARG A 213 -7.98 28.85 -19.52
N GLU A 214 -7.24 28.06 -18.76
CA GLU A 214 -6.87 26.70 -19.10
C GLU A 214 -8.09 25.75 -19.14
N THR A 215 -7.92 24.63 -19.84
CA THR A 215 -8.82 23.49 -19.65
C THR A 215 -8.57 22.84 -18.30
N SER A 216 -9.62 22.45 -17.61
CA SER A 216 -9.55 21.84 -16.28
C SER A 216 -10.67 20.82 -16.08
N PHE A 217 -10.52 20.00 -15.04
CA PHE A 217 -11.46 18.98 -14.63
C PHE A 217 -12.32 19.47 -13.48
N GLN A 218 -13.60 19.10 -13.44
CA GLN A 218 -14.43 19.26 -12.24
C GLN A 218 -15.50 18.18 -12.13
N PRO A 219 -16.08 17.93 -10.94
CA PRO A 219 -17.23 17.05 -10.81
C PRO A 219 -18.46 17.66 -11.49
N THR A 220 -19.23 16.87 -12.23
CA THR A 220 -20.48 17.34 -12.84
C THR A 220 -21.56 17.59 -11.78
N ASP A 221 -21.65 16.74 -10.76
CA ASP A 221 -22.55 16.94 -9.61
C ASP A 221 -21.82 17.61 -8.44
N LYS A 222 -21.98 18.92 -8.33
CA LYS A 222 -21.41 19.74 -7.26
C LYS A 222 -22.16 19.60 -5.92
N THR A 223 -23.36 19.02 -5.90
CA THR A 223 -24.10 18.74 -4.66
C THR A 223 -23.50 17.53 -3.95
N SER A 224 -23.24 16.45 -4.68
CA SER A 224 -22.57 15.26 -4.13
C SER A 224 -21.06 15.47 -3.93
N TYR A 225 -20.44 16.20 -4.87
CA TYR A 225 -18.99 16.37 -4.93
C TYR A 225 -18.62 17.85 -5.02
N SER A 226 -18.83 18.58 -3.92
CA SER A 226 -18.57 20.03 -3.82
C SER A 226 -17.07 20.36 -3.84
N HIS A 227 -16.46 20.28 -5.01
CA HIS A 227 -15.09 20.68 -5.28
C HIS A 227 -15.01 21.60 -6.49
N GLY A 228 -14.09 22.58 -6.43
CA GLY A 228 -13.74 23.41 -7.57
C GLY A 228 -13.06 22.61 -8.70
N SER A 229 -12.70 23.31 -9.75
CA SER A 229 -11.93 22.79 -10.88
C SER A 229 -10.44 22.67 -10.55
N ALA A 230 -9.78 21.73 -11.20
CA ALA A 230 -8.34 21.53 -11.11
C ALA A 230 -7.75 21.10 -12.45
N GLN A 231 -6.51 21.49 -12.75
CA GLN A 231 -5.80 21.08 -13.97
C GLN A 231 -5.41 19.59 -13.98
N ALA A 232 -5.27 18.98 -12.80
CA ALA A 232 -4.92 17.58 -12.67
C ALA A 232 -6.17 16.79 -12.24
N ILE A 233 -6.53 15.77 -13.03
CA ILE A 233 -7.69 14.92 -12.73
C ILE A 233 -7.52 14.16 -11.41
N ASP A 234 -6.28 13.89 -10.98
CA ASP A 234 -5.98 13.26 -9.69
C ASP A 234 -6.61 13.98 -8.51
N ILE A 235 -6.62 15.32 -8.54
CA ILE A 235 -7.18 16.14 -7.46
C ILE A 235 -8.69 15.93 -7.39
N ILE A 236 -9.37 16.00 -8.54
CA ILE A 236 -10.82 15.86 -8.63
C ILE A 236 -11.25 14.43 -8.30
N SER A 237 -10.60 13.45 -8.90
CA SER A 237 -10.96 12.05 -8.77
C SER A 237 -10.65 11.48 -7.38
N GLN A 238 -9.54 11.91 -6.74
CA GLN A 238 -9.27 11.63 -5.33
C GLN A 238 -10.37 12.19 -4.44
N PHE A 239 -10.71 13.48 -4.60
CA PHE A 239 -11.77 14.10 -3.81
C PHE A 239 -13.11 13.37 -3.97
N VAL A 240 -13.49 13.05 -5.21
CA VAL A 240 -14.72 12.31 -5.49
C VAL A 240 -14.74 10.96 -4.76
N CYS A 241 -13.66 10.19 -4.83
CA CYS A 241 -13.58 8.90 -4.12
C CYS A 241 -13.54 9.05 -2.58
N ASP A 242 -12.96 10.13 -2.06
CA ASP A 242 -12.98 10.42 -0.63
C ASP A 242 -14.39 10.78 -0.14
N GLN A 243 -15.15 11.55 -0.92
CA GLN A 243 -16.55 11.87 -0.60
C GLN A 243 -17.40 10.60 -0.51
N LEU A 244 -17.19 9.63 -1.40
CA LEU A 244 -17.88 8.34 -1.35
C LEU A 244 -17.71 7.64 0.02
N THR A 245 -16.53 7.78 0.62
CA THR A 245 -16.23 7.20 1.93
C THR A 245 -16.77 8.04 3.09
N ASN A 246 -16.52 9.34 3.06
CA ASN A 246 -16.72 10.20 4.23
C ASN A 246 -18.17 10.68 4.36
N SER A 247 -18.75 11.11 3.25
CA SER A 247 -20.03 11.83 3.23
C SER A 247 -21.15 10.96 2.69
N CYS A 248 -20.90 10.28 1.57
CA CYS A 248 -21.94 9.60 0.81
C CYS A 248 -22.38 8.27 1.43
N LYS A 249 -21.55 7.67 2.30
CA LYS A 249 -21.75 6.32 2.86
C LYS A 249 -21.87 5.25 1.77
N ALA A 250 -21.05 5.36 0.72
CA ALA A 250 -20.99 4.38 -0.35
C ALA A 250 -20.54 3.01 0.17
N ASN A 251 -20.99 1.95 -0.49
CA ASN A 251 -20.56 0.58 -0.19
C ASN A 251 -19.15 0.31 -0.74
N GLN A 252 -18.55 -0.83 -0.36
CA GLN A 252 -17.19 -1.15 -0.75
C GLN A 252 -17.04 -1.28 -2.27
N ALA A 253 -17.99 -1.90 -2.95
CA ALA A 253 -17.99 -2.04 -4.41
C ALA A 253 -17.94 -0.68 -5.13
N ALA A 254 -18.66 0.34 -4.67
CA ALA A 254 -18.60 1.68 -5.22
C ALA A 254 -17.24 2.37 -4.99
N LYS A 255 -16.60 2.14 -3.84
CA LYS A 255 -15.26 2.66 -3.55
C LYS A 255 -14.21 2.01 -4.44
N ASP A 256 -14.28 0.70 -4.63
CA ASP A 256 -13.37 -0.06 -5.49
C ASP A 256 -13.54 0.34 -6.96
N LEU A 257 -14.80 0.53 -7.39
CA LEU A 257 -15.11 1.05 -8.72
C LEU A 257 -14.56 2.46 -8.91
N CYS A 258 -14.61 3.32 -7.89
CA CYS A 258 -14.01 4.65 -7.94
C CYS A 258 -12.49 4.61 -8.06
N GLN A 259 -11.81 3.70 -7.36
CA GLN A 259 -10.36 3.52 -7.56
C GLN A 259 -10.03 2.99 -8.96
N THR A 260 -10.87 2.11 -9.50
CA THR A 260 -10.73 1.64 -10.90
C THR A 260 -10.86 2.80 -11.89
N ALA A 261 -11.83 3.70 -11.67
CA ALA A 261 -12.05 4.89 -12.48
C ALA A 261 -10.84 5.85 -12.44
N ARG A 262 -10.23 6.02 -11.26
CA ARG A 262 -8.98 6.78 -11.12
C ARG A 262 -7.84 6.17 -11.94
N SER A 263 -7.58 4.88 -11.77
CA SER A 263 -6.54 4.20 -12.53
C SER A 263 -6.79 4.24 -14.05
N ALA A 264 -8.06 4.19 -14.48
CA ALA A 264 -8.41 4.35 -15.89
C ALA A 264 -8.06 5.75 -16.42
N ALA A 265 -8.33 6.80 -15.63
CA ALA A 265 -7.96 8.18 -15.94
C ALA A 265 -6.44 8.40 -16.01
N ASP A 266 -5.69 7.80 -15.09
CA ASP A 266 -4.23 7.89 -15.02
C ASP A 266 -3.55 7.22 -16.22
N GLY A 267 -4.20 6.22 -16.81
CA GLY A 267 -3.74 5.53 -18.02
C GLY A 267 -3.91 6.34 -19.32
N LYS A 268 -4.38 7.58 -19.26
CA LYS A 268 -4.59 8.45 -20.42
C LYS A 268 -3.62 9.63 -20.40
N THR A 269 -3.44 10.27 -21.55
CA THR A 269 -2.57 11.44 -21.69
C THR A 269 -2.94 12.51 -20.68
N ALA A 270 -1.98 12.89 -19.84
CA ALA A 270 -2.19 13.84 -18.76
C ALA A 270 -2.71 15.20 -19.28
N LYS A 271 -3.58 15.84 -18.49
CA LYS A 271 -4.20 17.14 -18.78
C LYS A 271 -5.08 17.17 -20.04
N THR A 272 -5.62 16.03 -20.43
CA THR A 272 -6.57 15.93 -21.56
C THR A 272 -7.92 15.41 -21.13
N GLY A 273 -8.95 15.73 -21.92
CA GLY A 273 -10.29 15.20 -21.70
C GLY A 273 -10.38 13.67 -21.80
N ALA A 274 -9.41 13.01 -22.44
CA ALA A 274 -9.36 11.55 -22.46
C ALA A 274 -9.29 10.93 -21.05
N GLN A 275 -8.67 11.63 -20.08
CA GLN A 275 -8.66 11.17 -18.69
C GLN A 275 -10.07 11.17 -18.07
N ALA A 276 -10.86 12.22 -18.33
CA ALA A 276 -12.24 12.30 -17.86
C ALA A 276 -13.12 11.24 -18.53
N ASP A 277 -12.93 11.00 -19.83
CA ASP A 277 -13.63 9.94 -20.56
C ASP A 277 -13.35 8.56 -19.96
N ALA A 278 -12.08 8.26 -19.64
CA ALA A 278 -11.71 6.99 -19.03
C ALA A 278 -12.26 6.83 -17.61
N PHE A 279 -12.27 7.90 -16.81
CA PHE A 279 -12.93 7.90 -15.51
C PHE A 279 -14.42 7.60 -15.63
N ASN A 280 -15.13 8.33 -16.50
CA ASN A 280 -16.58 8.21 -16.70
C ASN A 280 -16.98 6.83 -17.24
N ALA A 281 -16.18 6.26 -18.13
CA ALA A 281 -16.45 4.97 -18.75
C ALA A 281 -16.55 3.82 -17.73
N VAL A 282 -15.78 3.88 -16.64
CA VAL A 282 -15.85 2.87 -15.55
C VAL A 282 -17.22 2.86 -14.87
N PHE A 283 -17.92 3.99 -14.86
CA PHE A 283 -19.29 4.11 -14.36
C PHE A 283 -20.36 3.88 -15.44
N GLY A 284 -19.97 3.42 -16.63
CA GLY A 284 -20.88 3.21 -17.75
C GLY A 284 -21.34 4.51 -18.42
N ILE A 285 -20.68 5.64 -18.13
CA ILE A 285 -21.00 6.95 -18.69
C ILE A 285 -20.07 7.18 -19.90
N THR A 286 -20.66 7.35 -21.07
CA THR A 286 -19.90 7.64 -22.30
C THR A 286 -19.81 9.15 -22.49
N THR A 287 -18.59 9.68 -22.54
CA THR A 287 -18.29 11.07 -22.89
C THR A 287 -17.26 11.13 -24.03
N ASN A 288 -17.07 12.32 -24.61
CA ASN A 288 -16.12 12.55 -25.70
C ASN A 288 -15.29 13.81 -25.44
N PHE A 289 -14.79 13.96 -24.22
CA PHE A 289 -13.92 15.06 -23.85
C PHE A 289 -12.54 14.97 -24.50
N ALA A 290 -12.11 13.80 -24.97
CA ALA A 290 -10.91 13.62 -25.79
C ALA A 290 -10.91 14.49 -27.06
N SER A 291 -12.08 14.91 -27.54
CA SER A 291 -12.22 15.84 -28.67
C SER A 291 -12.02 17.32 -28.28
N VAL A 292 -11.91 17.65 -26.99
CA VAL A 292 -11.68 19.02 -26.50
C VAL A 292 -10.18 19.33 -26.59
N GLN A 293 -9.84 20.40 -27.31
CA GLN A 293 -8.47 20.91 -27.40
C GLN A 293 -7.97 21.34 -26.01
N PRO A 294 -6.90 20.74 -25.47
CA PRO A 294 -6.31 21.18 -24.21
C PRO A 294 -5.74 22.60 -24.34
N ILE A 295 -5.98 23.43 -23.33
CA ILE A 295 -5.55 24.83 -23.26
C ILE A 295 -4.68 25.04 -22.02
N ASP A 296 -3.55 25.73 -22.15
CA ASP A 296 -2.65 26.08 -21.04
C ASP A 296 -3.14 27.28 -20.21
N ASP A 297 -2.39 27.62 -19.17
CA ASP A 297 -2.68 28.75 -18.26
C ASP A 297 -2.62 30.13 -18.93
N GLN A 298 -2.04 30.21 -20.13
CA GLN A 298 -1.97 31.43 -20.93
C GLN A 298 -3.13 31.51 -21.95
N GLY A 299 -4.01 30.51 -21.99
CA GLY A 299 -5.13 30.44 -22.93
C GLY A 299 -4.71 29.96 -24.32
N ARG A 300 -3.59 29.24 -24.44
CA ARG A 300 -3.07 28.74 -25.73
C ARG A 300 -3.30 27.24 -25.88
N PRO A 301 -3.54 26.74 -27.11
CA PRO A 301 -3.61 25.30 -27.36
C PRO A 301 -2.31 24.57 -26.99
N VAL A 302 -2.43 23.45 -26.29
CA VAL A 302 -1.33 22.52 -26.01
C VAL A 302 -1.32 21.43 -27.09
N ASN A 303 -0.23 21.31 -27.84
CA ASN A 303 -0.01 20.16 -28.72
C ASN A 303 0.65 19.04 -27.91
N LEU A 304 0.01 17.87 -27.92
CA LEU A 304 0.40 16.69 -27.15
C LEU A 304 0.73 15.52 -28.07
#